data_AF-A0A1L5KIR6-F1
#
_entry.id   AF-A0A1L5KIR6-F1
#
_cell.length_a   1.000
_cell.length_b   1.000
_cell.length_c   1.000
_cell.angle_alpha   90.00
_cell.angle_beta   90.00
_cell.angle_gamma   90.00
#
_symmetry.space_group_name_H-M   'P 1'
#
loop_
_entity.id
_entity.type
_entity.pdbx_description
1 polymer ?
#
loop_
_entity_poly.entity_id
_entity_poly.type
_entity_poly.pdbx_seq_one_letter_code
_entity_poly.pdbx_strand_id
1 'polypeptide(L)'
;RFAIRGKDGKGAVDDLSALYETLTRRFKHGNIAGDSGESIDAEQRVASAAGKMTTAVAAETIAANGNDNGEGGSDISGKGHAVPVGVQNDARESPPDIVQQNTNRHHFAYKPNLVVVDGGKPQVMAAAKALEDCGVNDVAVCGLAKRLEEVWVPDDDYPIILKRQSEGMYLLQRVRDESHRFAITYHRQQRRKGALRSALDEIPGIGESYQKRLLNHFGSVKAMREASVEDFEKVKGIGHAKAEALYTALHEQ
;
A
#
# COMPACT_ATOMS: atom_id res chain seq x y z
N ARG A 1 13.77 -4.64 -13.22
CA ARG A 1 14.21 -6.00 -12.81
C ARG A 1 14.95 -5.83 -11.49
N PHE A 2 14.39 -6.26 -10.35
CA PHE A 2 15.09 -6.23 -9.06
C PHE A 2 16.14 -7.34 -9.08
N ALA A 3 17.37 -6.98 -9.46
CA ALA A 3 18.52 -7.87 -9.38
C ALA A 3 19.51 -7.19 -8.45
N ILE A 4 19.40 -7.48 -7.17
CA ILE A 4 20.46 -7.16 -6.22
C ILE A 4 21.54 -8.22 -6.50
N ARG A 5 22.68 -7.77 -7.03
CA ARG A 5 23.82 -8.63 -7.38
C ARG A 5 24.86 -8.47 -6.29
N GLY A 6 25.31 -9.58 -5.70
CA GLY A 6 26.48 -9.56 -4.82
C GLY A 6 27.72 -9.05 -5.56
N LYS A 7 28.81 -8.76 -4.81
CA LYS A 7 30.06 -8.19 -5.35
C LYS A 7 30.61 -8.95 -6.57
N ASP A 8 30.36 -10.26 -6.66
CA ASP A 8 30.92 -11.13 -7.71
C ASP A 8 29.88 -11.55 -8.78
N GLY A 9 28.68 -10.96 -8.79
CA GLY A 9 27.64 -11.24 -9.78
C GLY A 9 27.01 -12.65 -9.72
N LYS A 10 27.51 -13.54 -8.85
CA LYS A 10 26.97 -14.87 -8.52
C LYS A 10 26.80 -14.98 -7.00
N GLY A 11 25.57 -15.07 -6.51
CA GLY A 11 25.30 -15.33 -5.10
C GLY A 11 23.90 -14.89 -4.66
N ALA A 12 23.27 -15.70 -3.81
CA ALA A 12 22.14 -15.26 -3.01
C ALA A 12 22.60 -14.09 -2.16
N VAL A 13 21.95 -12.95 -2.33
CA VAL A 13 22.21 -11.76 -1.53
C VAL A 13 21.89 -12.12 -0.09
N ASP A 14 22.84 -11.89 0.83
CA ASP A 14 22.55 -11.96 2.26
C ASP A 14 21.29 -11.13 2.55
N ASP A 15 20.29 -11.74 3.21
CA ASP A 15 18.95 -11.15 3.39
C ASP A 15 19.03 -9.75 4.00
N LEU A 16 20.03 -9.50 4.85
CA LEU A 16 20.32 -8.19 5.45
C LEU A 16 20.69 -7.13 4.40
N SER A 17 21.56 -7.49 3.46
CA SER A 17 21.98 -6.61 2.37
C SER A 17 20.82 -6.31 1.41
N ALA A 18 19.97 -7.30 1.14
CA ALA A 18 18.78 -7.12 0.32
C ALA A 18 17.77 -6.16 0.98
N LEU A 19 17.55 -6.33 2.28
CA LEU A 19 16.68 -5.47 3.09
C LEU A 19 17.21 -4.03 3.12
N TYR A 20 18.49 -3.85 3.45
CA TYR A 20 19.15 -2.54 3.50
C TYR A 20 19.00 -1.79 2.17
N GLU A 21 19.32 -2.45 1.06
CA GLU A 21 19.24 -1.84 -0.27
C GLU A 21 17.81 -1.48 -0.66
N THR A 22 16.84 -2.34 -0.31
CA THR A 22 15.42 -2.10 -0.61
C THR A 22 14.89 -0.87 0.11
N LEU A 23 15.20 -0.74 1.41
CA LEU A 23 14.81 0.40 2.21
C LEU A 23 15.53 1.67 1.76
N THR A 24 16.85 1.59 1.55
CA THR A 24 17.66 2.72 1.07
C THR A 24 17.10 3.29 -0.24
N ARG A 25 16.80 2.45 -1.24
CA ARG A 25 16.19 2.90 -2.49
C ARG A 25 14.82 3.52 -2.26
N ARG A 26 14.00 2.92 -1.40
CA ARG A 26 12.64 3.41 -1.12
C ARG A 26 12.66 4.82 -0.53
N PHE A 27 13.51 5.04 0.47
CA PHE A 27 13.56 6.30 1.22
C PHE A 27 14.42 7.37 0.52
N LYS A 28 15.39 7.00 -0.33
CA LYS A 28 16.12 7.95 -1.18
C LYS A 28 15.33 8.43 -2.41
N HIS A 29 14.53 7.56 -3.03
CA HIS A 29 13.79 7.91 -4.25
C HIS A 29 12.39 8.47 -4.00
N GLY A 30 11.81 8.22 -2.83
CA GLY A 30 10.62 8.95 -2.43
C GLY A 30 11.02 10.35 -2.02
N ASN A 31 10.23 11.35 -2.43
CA ASN A 31 10.22 12.69 -1.81
C ASN A 31 9.75 12.64 -0.32
N ILE A 32 9.91 11.48 0.31
CA ILE A 32 9.48 11.03 1.63
C ILE A 32 10.45 11.53 2.70
N ALA A 33 11.75 11.67 2.37
CA ALA A 33 12.73 12.23 3.30
C ALA A 33 12.46 13.71 3.64
N GLY A 34 11.73 14.43 2.78
CA GLY A 34 11.38 15.85 2.98
C GLY A 34 9.90 16.13 3.25
N ASP A 35 9.04 15.10 3.29
CA ASP A 35 7.64 15.25 3.69
C ASP A 35 7.55 14.97 5.20
N SER A 36 7.75 16.03 6.00
CA SER A 36 7.72 16.02 7.47
C SER A 36 6.33 15.74 8.05
N GLY A 37 5.32 15.50 7.21
CA GLY A 37 3.91 15.48 7.61
C GLY A 37 3.34 16.88 7.92
N GLU A 38 4.18 17.93 7.98
CA GLU A 38 3.74 19.32 8.15
C GLU A 38 2.93 19.82 6.95
N SER A 39 3.04 19.14 5.80
CA SER A 39 2.19 19.39 4.62
C SER A 39 0.71 19.18 4.94
N ILE A 40 0.37 18.25 5.85
CA ILE A 40 -1.00 18.00 6.31
C ILE A 40 -1.47 19.13 7.24
N ASP A 41 -0.64 19.59 8.16
CA ASP A 41 -0.98 20.73 9.02
C ASP A 41 -1.15 22.01 8.19
N ALA A 42 -0.33 22.18 7.16
CA ALA A 42 -0.42 23.29 6.22
C ALA A 42 -1.69 23.16 5.34
N GLU A 43 -1.98 21.98 4.78
CA GLU A 43 -3.19 21.72 3.99
C GLU A 43 -4.47 21.84 4.83
N GLN A 44 -4.46 21.42 6.10
CA GLN A 44 -5.56 21.61 7.05
C GLN A 44 -5.76 23.08 7.43
N ARG A 45 -4.68 23.85 7.61
CA ARG A 45 -4.76 25.31 7.81
C ARG A 45 -5.31 26.01 6.57
N VAL A 46 -4.89 25.60 5.38
CA VAL A 46 -5.39 26.16 4.10
C VAL A 46 -6.85 25.78 3.88
N ALA A 47 -7.26 24.55 4.17
CA ALA A 47 -8.65 24.09 4.05
C ALA A 47 -9.57 24.76 5.08
N SER A 48 -9.12 24.95 6.31
CA SER A 48 -9.88 25.69 7.35
C SER A 48 -9.93 27.20 7.08
N ALA A 49 -8.91 27.78 6.46
CA ALA A 49 -8.94 29.16 5.96
C ALA A 49 -9.89 29.32 4.76
N ALA A 50 -9.91 28.35 3.84
CA ALA A 50 -10.82 28.33 2.70
C ALA A 50 -12.29 28.16 3.13
N GLY A 51 -12.58 27.33 4.14
CA GLY A 51 -13.92 27.18 4.72
C GLY A 51 -14.44 28.42 5.47
N LYS A 52 -13.54 29.20 6.07
CA LYS A 52 -13.89 30.50 6.68
C LYS A 52 -14.14 31.59 5.63
N MET A 53 -13.44 31.55 4.49
CA MET A 53 -13.67 32.47 3.37
C MET A 53 -15.02 32.20 2.67
N THR A 54 -15.42 30.94 2.46
CA THR A 54 -16.70 30.61 1.80
C THR A 54 -17.91 30.97 2.65
N THR A 55 -17.80 30.88 3.98
CA THR A 55 -18.85 31.27 4.93
C THR A 55 -18.99 32.79 5.06
N ALA A 56 -17.89 33.55 4.96
CA ALA A 56 -17.94 35.01 4.93
C ALA A 56 -18.61 35.56 3.65
N VAL A 57 -18.31 34.99 2.48
CA VAL A 57 -18.89 35.42 1.19
C VAL A 57 -20.40 35.09 1.09
N ALA A 58 -20.85 34.01 1.73
CA ALA A 58 -22.26 33.66 1.80
C ALA A 58 -23.08 34.59 2.70
N ALA A 59 -22.50 35.10 3.79
CA ALA A 59 -23.18 36.01 4.71
C ALA A 59 -23.38 37.42 4.11
N GLU A 60 -22.45 37.88 3.27
CA GLU A 60 -22.50 39.22 2.65
C GLU A 60 -23.49 39.29 1.48
N THR A 61 -23.78 38.16 0.82
CA THR A 61 -24.70 38.09 -0.33
C THR A 61 -26.19 38.12 0.08
N ILE A 62 -26.52 37.78 1.34
CA ILE A 62 -27.91 37.74 1.83
C ILE A 62 -28.42 39.14 2.28
N ALA A 63 -27.53 40.11 2.52
CA ALA A 63 -27.90 41.42 3.05
C ALA A 63 -28.37 42.45 1.98
N ALA A 64 -28.40 42.10 0.69
CA ALA A 64 -28.54 43.09 -0.39
C ALA A 64 -29.87 43.03 -1.19
N ASN A 65 -30.92 42.33 -0.75
CA ASN A 65 -32.20 42.32 -1.48
C ASN A 65 -33.43 42.26 -0.56
N GLY A 66 -34.21 43.34 -0.52
CA GLY A 66 -35.57 43.35 0.04
C GLY A 66 -35.99 44.70 0.63
N ASN A 67 -36.50 45.61 -0.22
CA ASN A 67 -37.07 46.89 0.15
C ASN A 67 -38.62 46.80 0.20
N ASP A 68 -39.19 47.22 1.33
CA ASP A 68 -40.32 48.14 1.51
C ASP A 68 -41.82 47.76 1.30
N ASN A 69 -42.61 48.21 2.30
CA ASN A 69 -44.04 48.63 2.38
C ASN A 69 -45.19 47.71 2.86
N GLY A 70 -45.91 48.18 3.90
CA GLY A 70 -47.38 48.08 3.99
C GLY A 70 -48.07 47.73 5.34
N GLU A 71 -48.26 48.74 6.21
CA GLU A 71 -49.30 49.04 7.24
C GLU A 71 -50.29 48.00 7.83
N GLY A 72 -50.54 48.13 9.16
CA GLY A 72 -51.90 48.04 9.74
C GLY A 72 -52.12 47.29 11.08
N GLY A 73 -52.32 48.03 12.18
CA GLY A 73 -53.44 47.78 13.12
C GLY A 73 -53.27 46.91 14.38
N SER A 74 -53.00 47.57 15.52
CA SER A 74 -53.61 47.43 16.86
C SER A 74 -53.76 46.07 17.58
N ASP A 75 -53.14 46.01 18.78
CA ASP A 75 -53.81 45.99 20.11
C ASP A 75 -53.54 44.83 21.11
N ILE A 76 -53.33 45.26 22.37
CA ILE A 76 -53.50 44.66 23.72
C ILE A 76 -52.68 43.43 24.24
N SER A 77 -51.77 43.77 25.17
CA SER A 77 -51.73 43.36 26.61
C SER A 77 -51.39 41.91 27.03
N GLY A 78 -50.25 41.77 27.75
CA GLY A 78 -50.29 41.17 29.10
C GLY A 78 -49.12 40.28 29.56
N LYS A 79 -48.25 40.84 30.43
CA LYS A 79 -47.44 40.23 31.53
C LYS A 79 -46.41 39.14 31.14
N GLY A 80 -45.14 39.15 31.54
CA GLY A 80 -44.36 40.02 32.42
C GLY A 80 -42.97 39.42 32.70
N HIS A 81 -42.12 40.22 33.37
CA HIS A 81 -40.84 39.91 34.05
C HIS A 81 -39.57 39.70 33.21
N ALA A 82 -38.70 40.73 33.26
CA ALA A 82 -37.25 40.68 33.05
C ALA A 82 -36.58 39.80 34.13
N VAL A 83 -35.43 39.14 33.94
CA VAL A 83 -34.05 39.60 33.64
C VAL A 83 -33.21 38.37 33.19
N PRO A 84 -32.12 38.51 32.39
CA PRO A 84 -31.49 37.43 31.65
C PRO A 84 -30.24 36.85 32.34
N VAL A 85 -29.96 35.55 32.20
CA VAL A 85 -28.64 34.97 32.48
C VAL A 85 -28.42 33.70 31.63
N GLY A 86 -27.28 33.67 30.92
CA GLY A 86 -26.50 32.44 30.76
C GLY A 86 -26.70 31.64 29.48
N VAL A 87 -25.84 31.92 28.50
CA VAL A 87 -25.51 31.03 27.37
C VAL A 87 -25.00 29.69 27.90
N GLN A 88 -25.62 28.58 27.48
CA GLN A 88 -24.96 27.27 27.38
C GLN A 88 -25.41 26.60 26.08
N ASN A 89 -24.56 26.68 25.06
CA ASN A 89 -24.67 25.85 23.86
C ASN A 89 -24.00 24.51 24.14
N ASP A 90 -24.76 23.44 24.03
CA ASP A 90 -24.29 22.06 23.98
C ASP A 90 -23.25 21.88 22.86
N ALA A 91 -21.99 21.72 23.24
CA ALA A 91 -20.95 21.20 22.36
C ALA A 91 -21.08 19.68 22.29
N ARG A 92 -21.78 19.19 21.26
CA ARG A 92 -21.67 17.78 20.85
C ARG A 92 -20.30 17.58 20.21
N GLU A 93 -19.36 17.01 20.97
CA GLU A 93 -18.09 16.52 20.42
C GLU A 93 -18.36 15.50 19.31
N SER A 94 -17.81 15.79 18.13
CA SER A 94 -17.82 14.87 16.98
C SER A 94 -16.77 13.77 17.22
N PRO A 95 -17.03 12.52 16.80
CA PRO A 95 -16.06 11.44 16.97
C PRO A 95 -14.76 11.73 16.18
N PRO A 96 -13.60 11.22 16.62
CA PRO A 96 -12.33 11.52 15.97
C PRO A 96 -12.35 11.04 14.51
N ASP A 97 -11.96 11.92 13.59
CA ASP A 97 -11.88 11.66 12.16
C ASP A 97 -10.97 10.45 11.89
N ILE A 98 -11.57 9.36 11.43
CA ILE A 98 -10.83 8.19 10.94
C ILE A 98 -10.22 8.60 9.60
N VAL A 99 -8.91 8.79 9.57
CA VAL A 99 -8.15 9.11 8.36
C VAL A 99 -8.30 7.97 7.34
N GLN A 100 -9.18 8.13 6.35
CA GLN A 100 -9.29 7.20 5.24
C GLN A 100 -8.21 7.51 4.19
N GLN A 101 -7.21 6.63 4.12
CA GLN A 101 -6.11 6.74 3.16
C GLN A 101 -6.64 6.55 1.73
N ASN A 102 -6.37 7.54 0.87
CA ASN A 102 -6.71 7.48 -0.55
C ASN A 102 -5.83 6.43 -1.26
N THR A 103 -6.42 5.29 -1.63
CA THR A 103 -5.71 4.12 -2.20
C THR A 103 -5.34 4.27 -3.68
N ASN A 104 -5.63 5.43 -4.29
CA ASN A 104 -5.52 5.62 -5.74
C ASN A 104 -4.17 6.22 -6.22
N ARG A 105 -3.12 6.22 -5.39
CA ARG A 105 -1.76 6.63 -5.81
C ARG A 105 -0.88 5.40 -6.04
N HIS A 106 -0.38 5.25 -7.28
CA HIS A 106 0.49 4.16 -7.74
C HIS A 106 1.90 4.13 -7.10
N HIS A 107 2.16 4.99 -6.12
CA HIS A 107 3.36 5.04 -5.29
C HIS A 107 2.90 5.45 -3.88
N PHE A 108 3.49 4.90 -2.80
CA PHE A 108 3.25 5.47 -1.47
C PHE A 108 3.48 6.97 -1.55
N ALA A 109 2.42 7.73 -1.32
CA ALA A 109 2.42 9.17 -1.42
C ALA A 109 3.08 9.83 -0.22
N TYR A 110 3.16 9.11 0.89
CA TYR A 110 3.60 9.58 2.19
C TYR A 110 4.52 8.55 2.85
N LYS A 111 5.25 9.05 3.83
CA LYS A 111 6.14 8.27 4.70
C LYS A 111 5.35 7.37 5.64
N PRO A 112 5.70 6.08 5.80
CA PRO A 112 5.06 5.25 6.81
C PRO A 112 5.49 5.71 8.21
N ASN A 113 4.60 5.59 9.20
CA ASN A 113 4.96 5.84 10.60
C ASN A 113 5.73 4.66 11.22
N LEU A 114 5.57 3.45 10.66
CA LEU A 114 6.18 2.22 11.15
C LEU A 114 6.60 1.32 9.98
N VAL A 115 7.82 0.79 10.05
CA VAL A 115 8.33 -0.29 9.19
C VAL A 115 8.43 -1.57 10.03
N VAL A 116 7.73 -2.61 9.60
CA VAL A 116 7.78 -3.94 10.22
C VAL A 116 8.59 -4.89 9.34
N VAL A 117 9.59 -5.56 9.92
CA VAL A 117 10.49 -6.49 9.23
C VAL A 117 10.18 -7.93 9.62
N ASP A 118 10.08 -8.85 8.65
CA ASP A 118 9.94 -10.31 8.91
C ASP A 118 11.30 -10.90 9.32
N GLY A 119 11.74 -10.63 10.54
CA GLY A 119 13.06 -11.02 11.03
C GLY A 119 13.31 -10.62 12.50
N GLY A 120 14.44 -11.11 13.03
CA GLY A 120 14.88 -10.80 14.39
C GLY A 120 15.86 -9.60 14.42
N LYS A 121 16.63 -9.49 15.50
CA LYS A 121 17.59 -8.40 15.74
C LYS A 121 18.46 -8.04 14.53
N PRO A 122 19.12 -8.99 13.82
CA PRO A 122 20.01 -8.62 12.71
C PRO A 122 19.27 -7.89 11.58
N GLN A 123 18.06 -8.35 11.23
CA GLN A 123 17.25 -7.72 10.20
C GLN A 123 16.74 -6.34 10.62
N VAL A 124 16.34 -6.19 11.89
CA VAL A 124 15.93 -4.89 12.46
C VAL A 124 17.07 -3.88 12.41
N MET A 125 18.27 -4.29 12.80
CA MET A 125 19.45 -3.42 12.75
C MET A 125 19.82 -3.03 11.32
N ALA A 126 19.72 -3.94 10.37
CA ALA A 126 19.95 -3.62 8.95
C ALA A 126 18.92 -2.60 8.42
N ALA A 127 17.65 -2.72 8.82
CA ALA A 127 16.62 -1.77 8.47
C ALA A 127 16.82 -0.41 9.13
N ALA A 128 17.12 -0.38 10.43
CA ALA A 128 17.41 0.83 11.18
C ALA A 128 18.59 1.59 10.57
N LYS A 129 19.68 0.87 10.26
CA LYS A 129 20.85 1.44 9.57
C LYS A 129 20.48 2.04 8.22
N ALA A 130 19.61 1.40 7.44
CA ALA A 130 19.18 1.93 6.15
C ALA A 130 18.40 3.25 6.29
N LEU A 131 17.56 3.38 7.31
CA LEU A 131 16.84 4.63 7.61
C LEU A 131 17.79 5.72 8.09
N GLU A 132 18.70 5.39 9.00
CA GLU A 132 19.74 6.28 9.52
C GLU A 132 20.62 6.83 8.39
N ASP A 133 21.14 5.95 7.52
CA ASP A 133 21.96 6.34 6.36
C ASP A 133 21.16 7.17 5.32
N CYS A 134 19.83 7.19 5.41
CA CYS A 134 18.93 8.05 4.61
C CYS A 134 18.50 9.33 5.34
N GLY A 135 18.91 9.56 6.58
CA GLY A 135 18.49 10.71 7.40
C GLY A 135 17.03 10.64 7.86
N VAL A 136 16.46 9.44 7.98
CA VAL A 136 15.07 9.22 8.36
C VAL A 136 14.99 8.84 9.85
N ASN A 137 14.46 9.75 10.67
CA ASN A 137 14.51 9.64 12.15
C ASN A 137 13.13 9.57 12.83
N ASP A 138 12.07 9.70 12.04
CA ASP A 138 10.65 9.84 12.41
C ASP A 138 9.81 8.64 11.96
N VAL A 139 10.44 7.60 11.41
CA VAL A 139 9.82 6.31 11.13
C VAL A 139 10.28 5.31 12.17
N ALA A 140 9.33 4.73 12.91
CA ALA A 140 9.63 3.64 13.81
C ALA A 140 9.98 2.36 13.03
N VAL A 141 10.85 1.52 13.58
CA VAL A 141 11.21 0.22 13.01
C VAL A 141 11.03 -0.86 14.07
N CYS A 142 10.41 -1.96 13.69
CA CYS A 142 10.44 -3.18 14.49
C CYS A 142 10.54 -4.43 13.61
N GLY A 143 10.93 -5.54 14.22
CA GLY A 143 10.95 -6.86 13.58
C GLY A 143 10.07 -7.84 14.32
N LEU A 144 9.45 -8.76 13.58
CA LEU A 144 8.68 -9.85 14.15
C LEU A 144 9.38 -11.18 13.87
N ALA A 145 9.98 -11.78 14.90
CA ALA A 145 10.69 -13.05 14.75
C ALA A 145 9.72 -14.25 14.81
N LYS A 146 9.87 -15.20 13.87
CA LYS A 146 8.94 -16.31 13.63
C LYS A 146 8.76 -17.29 14.80
N ARG A 147 9.78 -17.50 15.64
CA ARG A 147 9.77 -18.60 16.62
C ARG A 147 8.75 -18.39 17.74
N LEU A 148 8.76 -17.20 18.33
CA LEU A 148 7.96 -16.88 19.52
C LEU A 148 7.15 -15.60 19.34
N GLU A 149 7.06 -15.09 18.10
CA GLU A 149 6.43 -13.81 17.78
C GLU A 149 7.03 -12.66 18.61
N GLU A 150 8.35 -12.73 18.78
CA GLU A 150 9.14 -11.75 19.52
C GLU A 150 9.26 -10.47 18.70
N VAL A 151 8.94 -9.34 19.34
CA VAL A 151 9.05 -8.03 18.71
C VAL A 151 10.42 -7.45 19.04
N TRP A 152 11.25 -7.26 18.01
CA TRP A 152 12.57 -6.67 18.14
C TRP A 152 12.52 -5.19 17.76
N VAL A 153 13.13 -4.34 18.56
CA VAL A 153 13.30 -2.90 18.29
C VAL A 153 14.81 -2.57 18.27
N PRO A 154 15.25 -1.54 17.52
CA PRO A 154 16.67 -1.22 17.40
C PRO A 154 17.34 -0.81 18.71
N ASP A 155 16.57 -0.15 19.59
CA ASP A 155 17.08 0.49 20.80
C ASP A 155 17.13 -0.43 22.02
N ASP A 156 16.68 -1.68 21.89
CA ASP A 156 16.64 -2.66 22.98
C ASP A 156 17.44 -3.92 22.63
N ASP A 157 18.17 -4.42 23.62
CA ASP A 157 18.92 -5.66 23.50
C ASP A 157 18.05 -6.91 23.63
N TYR A 158 16.87 -6.77 24.22
CA TYR A 158 15.92 -7.85 24.45
C TYR A 158 14.63 -7.65 23.65
N PRO A 159 13.99 -8.74 23.20
CA PRO A 159 12.72 -8.63 22.50
C PRO A 159 11.58 -8.26 23.45
N ILE A 160 10.65 -7.47 22.94
CA ILE A 160 9.37 -7.21 23.59
C ILE A 160 8.48 -8.44 23.39
N ILE A 161 8.08 -9.06 24.49
CA ILE A 161 7.16 -10.20 24.49
C ILE A 161 5.73 -9.70 24.70
N LEU A 162 4.94 -9.67 23.62
CA LEU A 162 3.52 -9.36 23.72
C LEU A 162 2.73 -10.58 24.22
N LYS A 163 1.64 -10.34 24.95
CA LYS A 163 0.69 -11.40 25.31
C LYS A 163 0.16 -12.05 24.02
N ARG A 164 0.19 -13.38 23.94
CA ARG A 164 -0.22 -14.14 22.74
C ARG A 164 -1.62 -13.82 22.23
N GLN A 165 -2.52 -13.46 23.13
CA GLN A 165 -3.93 -13.14 22.83
C GLN A 165 -4.20 -11.64 22.76
N SER A 166 -3.17 -10.79 22.72
CA SER A 166 -3.35 -9.35 22.60
C SER A 166 -3.67 -8.94 21.16
N GLU A 167 -4.51 -7.91 21.01
CA GLU A 167 -4.83 -7.32 19.70
C GLU A 167 -3.58 -6.86 18.93
N GLY A 168 -2.58 -6.31 19.65
CA GLY A 168 -1.31 -5.90 19.06
C GLY A 168 -0.54 -7.08 18.43
N MET A 169 -0.56 -8.25 19.09
CA MET A 169 0.04 -9.46 18.54
C MET A 169 -0.67 -9.92 17.27
N TYR A 170 -2.01 -9.95 17.27
CA TYR A 170 -2.78 -10.35 16.09
C TYR A 170 -2.59 -9.40 14.91
N LEU A 171 -2.44 -8.10 15.17
CA LEU A 171 -2.14 -7.12 14.12
C LEU A 171 -0.79 -7.39 13.46
N LEU A 172 0.27 -7.59 14.25
CA LEU A 172 1.62 -7.87 13.75
C LEU A 172 1.67 -9.17 12.94
N GLN A 173 0.99 -10.22 13.42
CA GLN A 173 0.85 -11.48 12.68
C GLN A 173 0.18 -11.27 11.32
N ARG A 174 -0.93 -10.52 11.26
CA ARG A 174 -1.64 -10.23 10.00
C ARG A 174 -0.76 -9.47 9.01
N VAL A 175 0.01 -8.48 9.48
CA VAL A 175 0.96 -7.72 8.64
C VAL A 175 2.05 -8.63 8.08
N ARG A 176 2.59 -9.53 8.91
CA ARG A 176 3.58 -10.53 8.47
C ARG A 176 2.99 -11.48 7.44
N ASP A 177 1.83 -12.05 7.72
CA ASP A 177 1.19 -13.04 6.85
C ASP A 177 0.86 -12.43 5.49
N GLU A 178 0.44 -11.17 5.43
CA GLU A 178 0.22 -10.44 4.17
C GLU A 178 1.53 -10.19 3.41
N SER A 179 2.60 -9.80 4.12
CA SER A 179 3.92 -9.64 3.52
C SER A 179 4.46 -10.95 2.94
N HIS A 180 4.27 -12.05 3.69
CA HIS A 180 4.68 -13.39 3.27
C HIS A 180 3.84 -13.89 2.09
N ARG A 181 2.52 -13.69 2.13
CA ARG A 181 1.60 -14.01 1.03
C ARG A 181 2.02 -13.29 -0.24
N PHE A 182 2.26 -11.98 -0.16
CA PHE A 182 2.71 -11.18 -1.29
C PHE A 182 4.01 -11.70 -1.90
N ALA A 183 5.03 -11.95 -1.06
CA ALA A 183 6.33 -12.46 -1.51
C ALA A 183 6.21 -13.84 -2.19
N ILE A 184 5.48 -14.78 -1.57
CA ILE A 184 5.23 -16.11 -2.16
C ILE A 184 4.51 -15.98 -3.50
N THR A 185 3.44 -15.18 -3.56
CA THR A 185 2.66 -15.00 -4.78
C THR A 185 3.53 -14.41 -5.89
N TYR A 186 4.33 -13.38 -5.60
CA TYR A 186 5.24 -12.78 -6.54
C TYR A 186 6.28 -13.79 -7.08
N HIS A 187 6.96 -14.52 -6.19
CA HIS A 187 7.94 -15.54 -6.62
C HIS A 187 7.29 -16.68 -7.39
N ARG A 188 6.06 -17.09 -7.03
CA ARG A 188 5.30 -18.10 -7.79
C ARG A 188 4.98 -17.60 -9.19
N GLN A 189 4.54 -16.35 -9.35
CA GLN A 189 4.29 -15.75 -10.66
C GLN A 189 5.58 -15.60 -11.47
N GLN A 190 6.67 -15.15 -10.86
CA GLN A 190 7.96 -15.00 -11.53
C GLN A 190 8.53 -16.33 -12.00
N ARG A 191 8.46 -17.38 -11.16
CA ARG A 191 8.85 -18.75 -11.55
C ARG A 191 7.99 -19.28 -12.69
N ARG A 192 6.66 -19.07 -12.65
CA ARG A 192 5.77 -19.45 -13.76
C ARG A 192 6.19 -18.78 -15.08
N LYS A 193 6.51 -17.48 -15.04
CA LYS A 193 6.99 -16.73 -16.23
C LYS A 193 8.37 -17.21 -16.71
N GLY A 194 9.29 -17.52 -15.80
CA GLY A 194 10.63 -18.02 -16.14
C GLY A 194 10.62 -19.42 -16.74
N ALA A 195 9.86 -20.35 -16.16
CA ALA A 195 9.70 -21.71 -16.69
C ALA A 195 9.04 -21.70 -18.08
N LEU A 196 8.08 -20.80 -18.32
CA LEU A 196 7.44 -20.62 -19.63
C LEU A 196 8.45 -20.20 -20.69
N ARG A 197 9.28 -19.21 -20.35
CA ARG A 197 10.29 -18.70 -21.28
C ARG A 197 11.31 -19.79 -21.63
N SER A 198 11.75 -20.57 -20.65
CA SER A 198 12.69 -21.67 -20.92
C SER A 198 12.10 -22.79 -21.77
N ALA A 199 10.82 -23.12 -21.63
CA ALA A 199 10.19 -24.23 -22.35
C ALA A 199 9.69 -23.84 -23.76
N LEU A 200 9.35 -22.56 -23.98
CA LEU A 200 8.75 -22.11 -25.25
C LEU A 200 9.69 -21.27 -26.12
N ASP A 201 10.80 -20.73 -25.60
CA ASP A 201 11.76 -19.95 -26.40
C ASP A 201 12.52 -20.82 -27.41
N GLU A 202 12.65 -22.13 -27.16
CA GLU A 202 13.37 -23.07 -28.03
C GLU A 202 12.53 -23.54 -29.24
N ILE A 203 11.22 -23.28 -29.25
CA ILE A 203 10.30 -23.77 -30.27
C ILE A 203 10.27 -22.80 -31.47
N PRO A 204 10.71 -23.24 -32.67
CA PRO A 204 10.70 -22.39 -33.86
C PRO A 204 9.30 -21.87 -34.19
N GLY A 205 9.18 -20.56 -34.41
CA GLY A 205 7.90 -19.93 -34.78
C GLY A 205 6.97 -19.58 -33.61
N ILE A 206 7.39 -19.79 -32.35
CA ILE A 206 6.69 -19.37 -31.13
C ILE A 206 7.38 -18.14 -30.51
N GLY A 207 6.98 -16.95 -30.96
CA GLY A 207 7.43 -15.68 -30.37
C GLY A 207 6.64 -15.29 -29.11
N GLU A 208 7.05 -14.20 -28.43
CA GLU A 208 6.45 -13.72 -27.18
C GLU A 208 4.92 -13.53 -27.24
N SER A 209 4.38 -13.14 -28.40
CA SER A 209 2.94 -12.93 -28.57
C SER A 209 2.15 -14.24 -28.48
N TYR A 210 2.71 -15.33 -29.00
CA TYR A 210 2.14 -16.67 -28.91
C TYR A 210 2.27 -17.23 -27.49
N GLN A 211 3.42 -17.05 -26.85
CA GLN A 211 3.63 -17.47 -25.46
C GLN A 211 2.63 -16.83 -24.50
N LYS A 212 2.34 -15.53 -24.67
CA LYS A 212 1.30 -14.84 -23.88
C LYS A 212 -0.09 -15.42 -24.12
N ARG A 213 -0.46 -15.74 -25.37
CA ARG A 213 -1.75 -16.37 -25.68
C ARG A 213 -1.90 -17.75 -25.07
N LEU A 214 -0.86 -18.59 -25.21
CA LEU A 214 -0.80 -19.90 -24.58
C LEU A 214 -0.95 -19.78 -23.06
N LEU A 215 -0.23 -18.85 -22.43
CA LEU A 215 -0.31 -18.65 -20.98
C LEU A 215 -1.69 -18.15 -20.54
N ASN A 216 -2.33 -17.27 -21.32
CA ASN A 216 -3.67 -16.80 -21.00
C ASN A 216 -4.72 -17.92 -21.13
N HIS A 217 -4.52 -18.88 -22.04
CA HIS A 217 -5.43 -20.00 -22.24
C HIS A 217 -5.23 -21.10 -21.19
N PHE A 218 -4.00 -21.58 -21.00
CA PHE A 218 -3.68 -22.72 -20.14
C PHE A 218 -3.28 -22.33 -18.71
N GLY A 219 -2.94 -21.06 -18.47
CA GLY A 219 -2.49 -20.55 -17.18
C GLY A 219 -1.03 -20.91 -16.83
N SER A 220 -0.57 -22.14 -17.07
CA SER A 220 0.79 -22.57 -16.68
C SER A 220 1.40 -23.57 -17.66
N VAL A 221 2.73 -23.65 -17.67
CA VAL A 221 3.47 -24.68 -18.45
C VAL A 221 3.07 -26.09 -18.04
N LYS A 222 2.80 -26.31 -16.75
CA LYS A 222 2.32 -27.60 -16.26
C LYS A 222 1.01 -27.99 -16.93
N ALA A 223 0.05 -27.08 -17.00
CA ALA A 223 -1.22 -27.32 -17.69
C ALA A 223 -1.04 -27.54 -19.20
N MET A 224 -0.04 -26.90 -19.82
CA MET A 224 0.30 -27.16 -21.24
C MET A 224 0.89 -28.56 -21.44
N ARG A 225 1.70 -29.07 -20.48
CA ARG A 225 2.21 -30.45 -20.51
C ARG A 225 1.13 -31.51 -20.28
N GLU A 226 -0.04 -31.13 -19.81
CA GLU A 226 -1.19 -32.03 -19.63
C GLU A 226 -2.20 -31.89 -20.78
N ALA A 227 -1.99 -30.95 -21.70
CA ALA A 227 -2.90 -30.62 -22.80
C ALA A 227 -2.67 -31.50 -24.03
N SER A 228 -3.74 -31.78 -24.78
CA SER A 228 -3.66 -32.48 -26.06
C SER A 228 -3.28 -31.54 -27.21
N VAL A 229 -2.90 -32.11 -28.37
CA VAL A 229 -2.69 -31.33 -29.61
C VAL A 229 -3.93 -30.50 -29.96
N GLU A 230 -5.12 -31.09 -29.82
CA GLU A 230 -6.41 -30.43 -30.10
C GLU A 230 -6.66 -29.24 -29.16
N ASP A 231 -6.21 -29.31 -27.91
CA ASP A 231 -6.31 -28.20 -26.98
C ASP A 231 -5.42 -27.02 -27.40
N PHE A 232 -4.24 -27.28 -27.97
CA PHE A 232 -3.39 -26.21 -28.48
C PHE A 232 -3.98 -25.51 -29.71
N GLU A 233 -4.73 -26.23 -30.54
CA GLU A 233 -5.43 -25.66 -31.70
C GLU A 233 -6.57 -24.70 -31.32
N LYS A 234 -7.16 -24.87 -30.13
CA LYS A 234 -8.18 -23.94 -29.60
C LYS A 234 -7.59 -22.55 -29.33
N VAL A 235 -6.27 -22.41 -29.28
CA VAL A 235 -5.60 -21.12 -29.07
C VAL A 235 -5.51 -20.35 -30.39
N LYS A 236 -6.10 -19.15 -30.40
CA LYS A 236 -6.14 -18.27 -31.59
C LYS A 236 -4.76 -18.12 -32.26
N GLY A 237 -4.70 -18.50 -33.53
CA GLY A 237 -3.54 -18.35 -34.40
C GLY A 237 -2.54 -19.51 -34.34
N ILE A 238 -2.83 -20.57 -33.58
CA ILE A 238 -2.09 -21.83 -33.58
C ILE A 238 -2.82 -22.79 -34.53
N GLY A 239 -2.17 -23.16 -35.62
CA GLY A 239 -2.64 -24.22 -36.50
C GLY A 239 -2.00 -25.55 -36.15
N HIS A 240 -2.49 -26.64 -36.78
CA HIS A 240 -2.09 -28.02 -36.51
C HIS A 240 -0.57 -28.23 -36.39
N ALA A 241 0.20 -27.80 -37.39
CA ALA A 241 1.66 -27.95 -37.38
C ALA A 241 2.36 -27.28 -36.17
N LYS A 242 1.82 -26.16 -35.68
CA LYS A 242 2.36 -25.50 -34.47
C LYS A 242 1.91 -26.20 -33.19
N ALA A 243 0.69 -26.73 -33.17
CA ALA A 243 0.17 -27.50 -32.05
C ALA A 243 0.96 -28.79 -31.84
N GLU A 244 1.28 -29.52 -32.92
CA GLU A 244 2.17 -30.68 -32.87
C GLU A 244 3.57 -30.32 -32.36
N ALA A 245 4.19 -29.27 -32.93
CA ALA A 245 5.52 -28.83 -32.48
C ALA A 245 5.56 -28.45 -30.99
N LEU A 246 4.49 -27.81 -30.48
CA LEU A 246 4.32 -27.50 -29.06
C LEU A 246 4.17 -28.77 -28.22
N TYR A 247 3.33 -29.70 -28.67
CA TYR A 247 3.09 -30.95 -27.96
C TYR A 247 4.38 -31.76 -27.85
N THR A 248 5.09 -31.96 -28.95
CA THR A 248 6.37 -32.67 -28.99
C THR A 248 7.38 -32.01 -28.06
N ALA A 249 7.64 -30.71 -28.21
CA ALA A 249 8.63 -30.00 -27.41
C ALA A 249 8.35 -30.03 -25.89
N LEU A 250 7.07 -30.12 -25.50
CA LEU A 250 6.67 -30.16 -24.09
C LEU A 250 6.64 -31.58 -23.49
N HIS A 251 6.64 -32.63 -24.32
CA HIS A 251 6.55 -34.05 -23.91
C HIS A 251 7.82 -34.87 -24.22
N GLU A 252 8.78 -34.33 -24.98
CA GLU A 252 10.09 -34.96 -25.21
C GLU A 252 11.07 -34.82 -24.03
N GLN A 253 10.65 -34.23 -22.90
CA GLN A 253 11.47 -34.00 -21.71
C GLN A 253 10.97 -34.71 -20.44
#